data_AF-A0A381XW82-F1
#
_entry.id   AF-A0A381XW82-F1
#
_cell.length_a   1.000
_cell.length_b   1.000
_cell.length_c   1.000
_cell.angle_alpha   90.00
_cell.angle_beta   90.00
_cell.angle_gamma   90.00
#
_symmetry.space_group_name_H-M   'P 1'
#
loop_
_entity.id
_entity.type
_entity.pdbx_description
1 polymer ?
#
loop_
_entity_poly.entity_id
_entity_poly.type
_entity_poly.pdbx_seq_one_letter_code
_entity_poly.pdbx_strand_id
1 'polypeptide(L)' 'MSTADIKALTFDTGGTILDWHTGFTRALAETGRRHDLERDWAAIANDLRRRSLKNM' A
#
# COMPACT_ATOMS: atom_id res chain seq x y z
N MET A 1 10.97 -17.23 26.19
CA MET A 1 11.98 -17.23 25.12
C MET A 1 12.64 -15.86 25.14
N SER A 2 13.96 -15.78 25.25
CA SER A 2 14.67 -14.50 25.19
C SER A 2 14.72 -14.03 23.75
N THR A 3 14.61 -12.72 23.51
CA THR A 3 14.88 -12.16 22.17
C THR A 3 16.33 -12.35 21.75
N ALA A 4 17.24 -12.63 22.70
CA ALA A 4 18.65 -12.92 22.44
C ALA A 4 18.88 -14.16 21.56
N ASP A 5 17.92 -15.09 21.48
CA ASP A 5 18.03 -16.32 20.68
C ASP A 5 17.48 -16.16 19.25
N ILE A 6 16.86 -15.02 18.94
CA ILE A 6 16.24 -14.75 17.63
C ILE A 6 17.33 -14.29 16.65
N LYS A 7 17.55 -15.08 15.59
CA LYS A 7 18.56 -14.79 14.55
C LYS A 7 18.04 -13.96 13.38
N ALA A 8 16.72 -13.94 13.18
CA ALA A 8 16.10 -13.23 12.08
C ALA A 8 14.72 -12.72 12.47
N LEU A 9 14.39 -11.53 11.99
CA LEU A 9 13.05 -10.95 12.04
C LEU A 9 12.58 -10.78 10.60
N THR A 10 11.50 -11.46 10.26
CA THR A 10 10.85 -11.33 8.96
C THR A 10 9.62 -10.46 9.11
N PHE A 11 9.51 -9.42 8.29
CA PHE A 11 8.40 -8.48 8.34
C PHE A 11 7.58 -8.59 7.06
N ASP A 12 6.26 -8.58 7.23
CA ASP A 12 5.41 -8.14 6.14
C ASP A 12 5.78 -6.70 5.76
N THR A 13 5.69 -6.35 4.49
CA THR A 13 6.13 -5.04 4.01
C THR A 13 4.95 -4.08 3.88
N GLY A 14 3.80 -4.56 3.40
CA GLY A 14 2.65 -3.74 3.08
C GLY A 14 1.77 -3.48 4.29
N GLY A 15 1.90 -2.31 4.92
CA GLY A 15 1.11 -1.90 6.08
C GLY A 15 1.83 -2.08 7.41
N THR A 16 2.88 -2.91 7.46
CA THR A 16 3.78 -3.01 8.61
C THR A 16 5.00 -2.10 8.46
N ILE A 17 5.66 -2.08 7.29
CA ILE A 17 6.82 -1.21 7.03
C ILE A 17 6.42 -0.02 6.15
N LEU A 18 5.62 -0.26 5.11
CA LEU A 18 5.23 0.73 4.13
C LEU A 18 3.78 1.16 4.34
N ASP A 19 3.54 2.47 4.40
CA ASP A 19 2.20 3.04 4.22
C ASP A 19 1.82 3.01 2.74
N TRP A 20 1.37 1.85 2.30
CA TRP A 20 0.94 1.63 0.92
C TRP A 20 -0.27 2.50 0.56
N HIS A 21 -1.19 2.75 1.49
CA HIS A 21 -2.45 3.43 1.19
C HIS A 21 -2.21 4.89 0.84
N THR A 22 -1.43 5.61 1.65
CA THR A 22 -1.05 7.00 1.34
C THR A 22 -0.17 7.06 0.09
N GLY A 23 0.77 6.12 -0.07
CA GLY A 23 1.64 6.06 -1.26
C GLY A 23 0.85 5.97 -2.56
N PHE A 24 -0.07 5.02 -2.67
CA PHE A 24 -0.91 4.86 -3.86
C PHE A 24 -1.90 6.01 -4.04
N THR A 25 -2.56 6.48 -2.98
CA THR A 25 -3.50 7.60 -3.06
C THR A 25 -2.83 8.85 -3.61
N ARG A 26 -1.62 9.19 -3.16
CA ARG A 26 -0.84 10.34 -3.67
C ARG A 26 -0.44 10.17 -5.12
N ALA A 27 0.06 8.99 -5.50
CA ALA A 27 0.49 8.71 -6.87
C ALA A 27 -0.70 8.77 -7.85
N LEU A 28 -1.86 8.25 -7.44
CA LEU A 28 -3.10 8.32 -8.22
C LEU A 28 -3.58 9.77 -8.36
N ALA A 29 -3.60 10.54 -7.27
CA ALA A 29 -4.00 11.94 -7.29
C ALA A 29 -3.09 12.79 -8.20
N GLU A 30 -1.77 12.62 -8.10
CA GLU A 30 -0.82 13.34 -8.95
C GLU A 30 -0.93 12.94 -10.43
N THR A 31 -1.28 11.68 -10.70
CA THR A 31 -1.59 11.24 -12.07
C THR A 31 -2.90 11.84 -12.56
N GLY A 32 -3.95 11.83 -11.73
CA GLY A 32 -5.23 12.45 -12.06
C GLY A 32 -5.09 13.94 -12.39
N ARG A 33 -4.32 14.68 -11.60
CA ARG A 33 -4.02 16.10 -11.82
C ARG A 33 -3.34 16.37 -13.16
N ARG A 34 -2.45 15.49 -13.62
CA ARG A 34 -1.77 15.61 -14.93
C ARG A 34 -2.70 15.33 -16.13
N HIS A 35 -3.87 14.77 -15.88
CA HIS A 35 -4.84 14.37 -16.90
C HIS A 35 -6.22 15.02 -16.69
N ASP A 36 -6.31 16.07 -15.86
CA ASP A 36 -7.55 16.77 -15.52
C ASP A 36 -8.68 15.83 -15.04
N LEU A 37 -8.31 14.80 -14.26
CA LEU A 37 -9.24 13.86 -13.66
C LEU A 37 -9.41 14.14 -12.16
N GLU A 38 -10.66 14.11 -11.70
CA GLU A 38 -11.04 14.08 -10.28
C GLU A 38 -11.79 12.79 -9.97
N ARG A 39 -11.29 12.00 -9.01
CA ARG A 39 -11.91 10.75 -8.54
C ARG A 39 -11.63 10.55 -7.06
N ASP A 40 -12.34 9.59 -6.47
CA ASP A 40 -12.00 9.08 -5.13
C ASP A 40 -10.75 8.18 -5.21
N TRP A 41 -9.58 8.79 -5.05
CA TRP A 41 -8.30 8.09 -5.12
C TRP A 41 -8.10 7.09 -3.98
N ALA A 42 -8.69 7.35 -2.80
CA ALA A 42 -8.62 6.44 -1.67
C ALA A 42 -9.43 5.16 -1.94
N ALA A 43 -10.65 5.31 -2.47
CA ALA A 43 -11.45 4.16 -2.90
C ALA A 43 -10.76 3.33 -3.98
N ILE A 44 -10.12 3.99 -4.96
CA ILE A 44 -9.35 3.30 -6.01
C ILE A 44 -8.12 2.58 -5.44
N ALA A 45 -7.37 3.19 -4.52
CA ALA A 45 -6.24 2.54 -3.85
C ALA A 45 -6.67 1.29 -3.07
N ASN A 46 -7.81 1.36 -2.37
CA ASN A 46 -8.39 0.20 -1.69
C ASN A 46 -8.85 -0.90 -2.66
N ASP A 47 -9.44 -0.53 -3.79
CA ASP A 47 -9.83 -1.48 -4.83
C ASP A 47 -8.62 -2.20 -5.44
N LEU A 48 -7.55 -1.44 -5.74
CA LEU A 48 -6.28 -1.99 -6.21
C LEU A 48 -5.71 -3.02 -5.23
N ARG A 49 -5.62 -2.70 -3.94
CA ARG A 49 -5.11 -3.62 -2.92
C ARG A 49 -5.96 -4.89 -2.82
N ARG A 50 -7.28 -4.75 -2.86
CA ARG A 50 -8.20 -5.90 -2.78
C ARG A 50 -8.04 -6.84 -3.98
N ARG A 51 -7.85 -6.29 -5.19
CA ARG A 51 -7.66 -7.09 -6.41
C ARG A 51 -6.28 -7.73 -6.46
N SER A 52 -5.23 -7.02 -6.05
CA SER A 52 -3.87 -7.57 -6.06
C SER A 52 -3.72 -8.76 -5.12
N LEU A 53 -4.40 -8.74 -3.97
CA LEU A 53 -4.40 -9.86 -3.02
C LEU A 53 -5.27 -11.05 -3.46
N LYS A 54 -6.26 -10.84 -4.34
CA LYS A 54 -7.13 -11.91 -4.86
C LYS A 54 -6.55 -12.65 -6.06
N ASN A 55 -5.57 -12.05 -6.73
CA ASN A 55 -4.89 -12.64 -7.88
C ASN A 55 -3.56 -13.33 -7.49
N MET A 56 -3.31 -13.50 -6.19
CA MET A 56 -2.20 -14.29 -5.64
C MET A 56 -2.71 -15.67 -5.20
#